data_AF-A0A2G2LJG8-F1
#
_entry.id   AF-A0A2G2LJG8-F1
#
_cell.length_a   1.000
_cell.length_b   1.000
_cell.length_c   1.000
_cell.angle_alpha   90.00
_cell.angle_beta   90.00
_cell.angle_gamma   90.00
#
_symmetry.space_group_name_H-M   'P 1'
#
loop_
_entity.id
_entity.type
_entity.pdbx_description
1 polymer ?
#
loop_
_entity_poly.entity_id
_entity_poly.type
_entity_poly.pdbx_seq_one_letter_code
_entity_poly.pdbx_strand_id
1 'polypeptide(L)'
;MLSRSCYHLGFTLIELILVIVLLGIVSAVALPRFIGSSGFDERVLFDDTLNAVRYAQKVAVATGCNIRFSISANSYSVLRDNSCDSGNFSSGLTIRHPATGESNYTGKQANVSLTATQASTTFDALGRANTDNTISVGFRRISIVAATGFSYDSTP
;
A
#
# COMPACT_ATOMS: atom_id res chain seq x y z
N MET A 1 59.92 -8.43 32.02
CA MET A 1 59.59 -7.49 30.93
C MET A 1 59.43 -8.27 29.65
N LEU A 2 58.20 -8.63 29.26
CA LEU A 2 57.93 -9.31 27.99
C LEU A 2 57.57 -8.24 26.95
N SER A 3 58.46 -8.04 25.99
CA SER A 3 58.25 -7.16 24.84
C SER A 3 57.14 -7.75 23.97
N ARG A 4 55.99 -7.08 23.92
CA ARG A 4 54.91 -7.41 22.98
C ARG A 4 55.27 -6.83 21.62
N SER A 5 55.54 -7.69 20.65
CA SER A 5 55.64 -7.30 19.24
C SER A 5 54.35 -6.63 18.79
N CYS A 6 54.45 -5.36 18.40
CA CYS A 6 53.37 -4.64 17.73
C CYS A 6 53.46 -5.00 16.24
N TYR A 7 52.72 -6.02 15.82
CA TYR A 7 52.57 -6.31 14.40
C TYR A 7 51.78 -5.16 13.77
N HIS A 8 52.44 -4.38 12.91
CA HIS A 8 51.75 -3.44 12.05
C HIS A 8 50.93 -4.26 11.05
N LEU A 9 49.63 -4.38 11.29
CA LEU A 9 48.68 -5.05 10.41
C LEU A 9 48.41 -4.10 9.22
N GLY A 10 49.36 -4.01 8.31
CA GLY A 10 49.18 -3.33 7.02
C GLY A 10 48.43 -4.24 6.06
N PHE A 11 47.47 -3.68 5.33
CA PHE A 11 46.81 -4.36 4.22
C PHE A 11 47.79 -4.52 3.05
N THR A 12 47.81 -5.69 2.40
CA THR A 12 48.62 -5.86 1.19
C THR A 12 47.99 -5.12 0.00
N LEU A 13 48.81 -4.69 -0.97
CA LEU A 13 48.31 -4.01 -2.18
C LEU A 13 47.28 -4.87 -2.93
N ILE A 14 47.52 -6.18 -3.01
CA ILE A 14 46.60 -7.11 -3.67
C ILE A 14 45.28 -7.25 -2.89
N GLU A 15 45.33 -7.24 -1.56
CA GLU A 15 44.15 -7.34 -0.71
C GLU A 15 43.28 -6.08 -0.82
N LEU A 16 43.90 -4.90 -0.93
CA LEU A 16 43.18 -3.66 -1.22
C LEU A 16 42.48 -3.73 -2.59
N ILE A 17 43.19 -4.18 -3.63
CA ILE A 17 42.62 -4.34 -4.98
C ILE A 17 41.43 -5.30 -4.96
N LEU A 18 41.56 -6.43 -4.26
CA LEU A 18 40.49 -7.41 -4.18
C LEU A 18 39.26 -6.86 -3.45
N VAL A 19 39.46 -6.08 -2.37
CA VAL A 19 38.36 -5.41 -1.64
C VAL A 19 37.63 -4.40 -2.54
N ILE A 20 38.33 -3.54 -3.27
CA ILE A 20 37.66 -2.57 -4.17
C ILE A 20 36.91 -3.26 -5.30
N VAL A 21 37.43 -4.37 -5.84
CA VAL A 21 36.74 -5.17 -6.88
C VAL A 21 35.48 -5.80 -6.31
N LEU A 22 35.56 -6.41 -5.13
CA LEU A 22 34.39 -6.99 -4.45
C LEU A 22 33.34 -5.92 -4.13
N LEU A 23 33.76 -4.75 -3.61
CA LEU A 23 32.85 -3.64 -3.35
C LEU A 23 32.22 -3.12 -4.64
N GLY A 24 32.95 -3.07 -5.75
CA GLY A 24 32.42 -2.75 -7.08
C GLY A 24 31.30 -3.70 -7.52
N ILE A 25 31.51 -5.02 -7.37
CA ILE A 25 30.51 -6.03 -7.75
C ILE A 25 29.27 -5.94 -6.83
N VAL A 26 29.48 -5.86 -5.51
CA VAL A 26 28.37 -5.79 -4.54
C VAL A 26 27.58 -4.50 -4.72
N SER A 27 28.25 -3.35 -4.90
CA SER A 27 27.58 -2.06 -5.09
C SER A 27 26.71 -2.03 -6.35
N ALA A 28 27.16 -2.63 -7.45
CA ALA A 28 26.39 -2.71 -8.70
C ALA A 28 25.02 -3.40 -8.54
N VAL A 29 24.89 -4.33 -7.59
CA VAL A 29 23.64 -5.07 -7.33
C VAL A 29 22.87 -4.49 -6.13
N ALA A 30 23.58 -4.04 -5.09
CA ALA A 30 22.96 -3.52 -3.87
C ALA A 30 22.34 -2.13 -4.05
N LEU A 31 22.99 -1.23 -4.81
CA LEU A 31 22.51 0.15 -5.01
C LEU A 31 21.14 0.22 -5.71
N PRO A 32 20.92 -0.46 -6.86
CA PRO A 32 19.62 -0.41 -7.53
C PRO A 32 18.47 -0.92 -6.64
N ARG A 33 18.74 -1.94 -5.81
CA ARG A 33 17.74 -2.50 -4.88
C ARG A 33 17.43 -1.55 -3.74
N PHE A 34 18.41 -0.79 -3.25
CA PHE A 34 18.23 0.17 -2.16
C PHE A 34 17.51 1.45 -2.62
N ILE A 35 17.73 1.86 -3.88
CA ILE A 35 17.07 3.04 -4.47
C ILE A 35 15.67 2.68 -5.02
N GLY A 36 15.46 1.43 -5.46
CA GLY A 36 14.22 0.96 -6.08
C GLY A 36 13.14 0.38 -5.16
N SER A 37 13.33 0.35 -3.83
CA SER A 37 12.33 -0.24 -2.92
C SER A 37 10.99 0.50 -2.90
N SER A 38 11.00 1.81 -3.17
CA SER A 38 9.78 2.63 -3.22
C SER A 38 8.79 2.16 -4.29
N GLY A 39 9.29 1.67 -5.44
CA GLY A 39 8.42 1.20 -6.53
C GLY A 39 7.69 -0.10 -6.18
N PHE A 40 8.29 -0.96 -5.34
CA PHE A 40 7.63 -2.18 -4.88
C PHE A 40 6.55 -1.86 -3.84
N ASP A 41 6.85 -1.04 -2.85
CA ASP A 41 5.87 -0.64 -1.82
C ASP A 41 4.68 0.08 -2.45
N GLU A 42 4.93 0.95 -3.44
CA GLU A 42 3.89 1.62 -4.21
C GLU A 42 3.02 0.62 -4.97
N ARG A 43 3.63 -0.36 -5.66
CA ARG A 43 2.89 -1.37 -6.40
C ARG A 43 2.03 -2.24 -5.48
N VAL A 44 2.59 -2.67 -4.35
CA VAL A 44 1.89 -3.48 -3.36
C VAL A 44 0.69 -2.70 -2.80
N LEU A 45 0.88 -1.44 -2.40
CA LEU A 45 -0.24 -0.61 -1.91
C LEU A 45 -1.28 -0.35 -3.00
N PHE A 46 -0.85 -0.15 -4.23
CA PHE A 46 -1.74 0.08 -5.37
C PHE A 46 -2.63 -1.14 -5.64
N ASP A 47 -2.04 -2.33 -5.74
CA ASP A 47 -2.80 -3.55 -6.00
C ASP A 47 -3.74 -3.86 -4.83
N ASP A 48 -3.28 -3.65 -3.59
CA ASP A 48 -4.09 -3.87 -2.39
C ASP A 48 -5.25 -2.88 -2.28
N THR A 49 -5.01 -1.58 -2.50
CA THR A 49 -6.08 -0.55 -2.53
C THR A 49 -7.10 -0.82 -3.62
N LEU A 50 -6.68 -1.18 -4.83
CA LEU A 50 -7.59 -1.53 -5.94
C LEU A 50 -8.46 -2.73 -5.58
N ASN A 51 -7.87 -3.76 -4.98
CA ASN A 51 -8.59 -4.94 -4.51
C ASN A 51 -9.56 -4.61 -3.36
N ALA A 52 -9.15 -3.75 -2.43
CA ALA A 52 -9.99 -3.30 -1.32
C ALA A 52 -11.23 -2.54 -1.82
N VAL A 53 -11.07 -1.65 -2.80
CA VAL A 53 -12.19 -0.93 -3.43
C VAL A 53 -13.15 -1.89 -4.13
N ARG A 54 -12.63 -2.83 -4.95
CA ARG A 54 -13.45 -3.84 -5.64
C ARG A 54 -14.17 -4.75 -4.66
N TYR A 55 -13.50 -5.11 -3.58
CA TYR A 55 -14.07 -5.94 -2.54
C TYR A 55 -15.16 -5.19 -1.76
N ALA A 56 -14.95 -3.92 -1.43
CA ALA A 56 -15.98 -3.07 -0.80
C ALA A 56 -17.27 -3.03 -1.64
N GLN A 57 -17.15 -2.83 -2.95
CA GLN A 57 -18.28 -2.87 -3.88
C GLN A 57 -18.99 -4.24 -3.85
N LYS A 58 -18.23 -5.35 -3.96
CA LYS A 58 -18.80 -6.71 -3.94
C LYS A 58 -19.49 -7.03 -2.63
N VAL A 59 -18.92 -6.61 -1.51
CA VAL A 59 -19.52 -6.79 -0.19
C VAL A 59 -20.80 -5.98 -0.05
N ALA A 60 -20.86 -4.76 -0.60
CA ALA A 60 -22.08 -3.96 -0.61
C ALA A 60 -23.23 -4.68 -1.34
N VAL A 61 -22.93 -5.20 -2.54
CA VAL A 61 -23.89 -5.98 -3.33
C VAL A 61 -24.28 -7.29 -2.63
N ALA A 62 -23.33 -8.00 -2.02
CA ALA A 62 -23.59 -9.28 -1.38
C ALA A 62 -24.38 -9.14 -0.07
N THR A 63 -24.14 -8.07 0.69
CA THR A 63 -24.78 -7.85 1.99
C THR A 63 -26.04 -7.01 1.92
N GLY A 64 -26.27 -6.30 0.81
CA GLY A 64 -27.36 -5.34 0.67
C GLY A 64 -27.18 -4.08 1.53
N CYS A 65 -25.98 -3.83 2.04
CA CYS A 65 -25.70 -2.74 2.97
C CYS A 65 -24.67 -1.78 2.36
N ASN A 66 -24.76 -0.50 2.75
CA ASN A 66 -23.78 0.47 2.30
C ASN A 66 -22.40 0.16 2.88
N ILE A 67 -21.38 0.14 2.03
CA ILE A 67 -19.98 -0.08 2.42
C ILE A 67 -19.16 1.16 2.06
N ARG A 68 -18.41 1.69 3.02
CA ARG A 68 -17.56 2.86 2.84
C ARG A 68 -16.10 2.46 2.80
N PHE A 69 -15.44 2.83 1.71
CA PHE A 69 -13.99 2.91 1.62
C PHE A 69 -13.56 4.32 2.07
N SER A 70 -12.75 4.41 3.10
CA SER A 70 -12.30 5.68 3.70
C SER A 70 -10.78 5.75 3.71
N ILE A 71 -10.22 6.88 3.32
CA ILE A 71 -8.79 7.19 3.37
C ILE A 71 -8.54 8.26 4.43
N SER A 72 -7.63 7.97 5.35
CA SER A 72 -7.17 8.91 6.38
C SER A 72 -5.70 8.65 6.70
N ALA A 73 -4.90 9.72 6.81
CA ALA A 73 -3.50 9.69 7.22
C ALA A 73 -2.65 8.62 6.47
N ASN A 74 -2.68 8.64 5.13
CA ASN A 74 -2.00 7.66 4.25
C ASN A 74 -2.36 6.19 4.50
N SER A 75 -3.51 5.93 5.12
CA SER A 75 -4.07 4.60 5.29
C SER A 75 -5.49 4.56 4.75
N TYR A 76 -5.93 3.39 4.33
CA TYR A 76 -7.33 3.19 3.99
C TYR A 76 -7.99 2.19 4.95
N SER A 77 -9.31 2.26 5.02
CA SER A 77 -10.15 1.34 5.78
C SER A 77 -11.48 1.08 5.07
N VAL A 78 -12.00 -0.14 5.24
CA VAL A 78 -13.31 -0.54 4.72
C VAL A 78 -14.27 -0.78 5.87
N LEU A 79 -15.38 -0.03 5.88
CA LEU A 79 -16.36 0.03 6.96
C LEU A 79 -17.75 -0.31 6.40
N ARG A 80 -18.55 -1.03 7.17
CA ARG A 80 -19.98 -1.22 6.87
C ARG A 80 -20.80 -0.14 7.58
N ASP A 81 -21.92 0.24 6.96
CA ASP A 81 -23.01 0.95 7.65
C ASP A 81 -23.51 0.14 8.87
N ASN A 82 -23.77 0.84 9.97
CA ASN A 82 -24.21 0.25 11.22
C ASN A 82 -25.51 -0.55 11.14
N SER A 83 -26.47 -0.06 10.37
CA SER A 83 -27.79 -0.67 10.23
C SER A 83 -28.25 -0.74 8.78
N CYS A 84 -27.32 -0.64 7.83
CA CYS A 84 -27.55 -0.71 6.38
C CYS A 84 -28.36 0.45 5.77
N ASP A 85 -29.03 1.26 6.60
CA ASP A 85 -29.82 2.43 6.20
C ASP A 85 -29.47 3.71 6.96
N SER A 86 -28.49 3.66 7.88
CA SER A 86 -28.24 4.78 8.80
C SER A 86 -27.36 5.88 8.23
N GLY A 87 -26.56 5.58 7.20
CA GLY A 87 -25.50 6.45 6.71
C GLY A 87 -24.34 6.62 7.71
N ASN A 88 -24.39 5.92 8.85
CA ASN A 88 -23.40 5.97 9.91
C ASN A 88 -22.44 4.78 9.81
N PHE A 89 -21.14 5.09 9.83
CA PHE A 89 -20.07 4.12 9.69
C PHE A 89 -19.21 4.18 10.94
N SER A 90 -19.48 3.31 11.91
CA SER A 90 -18.68 3.19 13.12
C SER A 90 -17.46 2.31 12.90
N SER A 91 -16.34 2.67 13.54
CA SER A 91 -15.09 1.91 13.49
C SER A 91 -15.17 0.49 14.09
N GLY A 92 -16.29 0.13 14.71
CA GLY A 92 -16.54 -1.23 15.24
C GLY A 92 -17.13 -2.22 14.25
N LEU A 93 -17.58 -1.78 13.07
CA LEU A 93 -18.18 -2.64 12.04
C LEU A 93 -17.31 -2.67 10.78
N THR A 94 -16.08 -3.09 11.00
CA THR A 94 -15.08 -3.26 9.96
C THR A 94 -15.37 -4.51 9.13
N ILE A 95 -14.97 -4.44 7.86
CA ILE A 95 -15.04 -5.58 6.96
C ILE A 95 -13.78 -6.42 7.16
N ARG A 96 -13.96 -7.74 7.25
CA ARG A 96 -12.83 -8.68 7.35
C ARG A 96 -11.97 -8.66 6.09
N HIS A 97 -10.66 -8.72 6.27
CA HIS A 97 -9.71 -8.80 5.18
C HIS A 97 -9.84 -10.15 4.46
N PRO A 98 -10.09 -10.20 3.14
CA PRO A 98 -10.44 -11.44 2.44
C PRO A 98 -9.28 -12.44 2.34
N ALA A 99 -8.03 -11.96 2.26
CA ALA A 99 -6.86 -12.82 2.18
C ALA A 99 -6.33 -13.32 3.54
N THR A 100 -6.30 -12.46 4.56
CA THR A 100 -5.67 -12.77 5.86
C THR A 100 -6.68 -13.20 6.93
N GLY A 101 -7.96 -12.90 6.76
CA GLY A 101 -9.01 -13.16 7.76
C GLY A 101 -9.03 -12.18 8.92
N GLU A 102 -8.16 -11.17 8.91
CA GLU A 102 -8.12 -10.10 9.91
C GLU A 102 -9.46 -9.38 10.04
N SER A 103 -9.76 -8.91 11.25
CA SER A 103 -11.04 -8.24 11.54
C SER A 103 -11.25 -6.95 10.74
N ASN A 104 -10.15 -6.28 10.36
CA ASN A 104 -10.17 -5.00 9.67
C ASN A 104 -9.48 -5.13 8.32
N TYR A 105 -10.17 -4.70 7.25
CA TYR A 105 -9.52 -4.48 5.96
C TYR A 105 -8.96 -3.06 5.93
N THR A 106 -7.68 -2.94 6.27
CA THR A 106 -6.90 -1.71 6.18
C THR A 106 -5.58 -1.98 5.50
N GLY A 107 -5.00 -0.93 4.91
CA GLY A 107 -3.67 -0.99 4.33
C GLY A 107 -2.96 0.36 4.40
N LYS A 108 -1.63 0.28 4.55
CA LYS A 108 -0.71 1.42 4.54
C LYS A 108 0.66 0.93 4.07
N GLN A 109 1.43 1.81 3.43
CA GLN A 109 2.86 1.58 3.20
C GLN A 109 3.66 2.79 3.66
N ALA A 110 4.84 2.52 4.22
CA ALA A 110 5.77 3.59 4.55
C ALA A 110 6.28 4.23 3.25
N ASN A 111 6.44 5.55 3.25
CA ASN A 111 7.02 6.32 2.12
C ASN A 111 6.21 6.31 0.81
N VAL A 112 4.97 5.81 0.82
CA VAL A 112 4.03 5.96 -0.30
C VAL A 112 2.92 6.93 0.09
N SER A 113 2.67 7.95 -0.74
CA SER A 113 1.56 8.88 -0.53
C SER A 113 0.25 8.24 -0.98
N LEU A 114 -0.74 8.17 -0.09
CA LEU A 114 -2.08 7.69 -0.40
C LEU A 114 -3.07 8.83 -0.18
N THR A 115 -3.65 9.33 -1.26
CA THR A 115 -4.61 10.44 -1.26
C THR A 115 -5.80 10.11 -2.16
N ALA A 116 -6.91 10.83 -2.00
CA ALA A 116 -8.04 10.72 -2.92
C ALA A 116 -8.71 12.08 -3.08
N THR A 117 -9.36 12.29 -4.22
CA THR A 117 -10.20 13.49 -4.43
C THR A 117 -11.30 13.57 -3.39
N GLN A 118 -11.88 12.42 -3.03
CA GLN A 118 -12.86 12.27 -1.95
C GLN A 118 -12.29 11.31 -0.91
N ALA A 119 -12.18 11.77 0.33
CA ALA A 119 -11.65 10.97 1.44
C ALA A 119 -12.49 9.73 1.74
N SER A 120 -13.77 9.72 1.35
CA SER A 120 -14.63 8.56 1.48
C SER A 120 -15.43 8.29 0.20
N THR A 121 -15.53 7.01 -0.17
CA THR A 121 -16.35 6.49 -1.26
C THR A 121 -17.28 5.44 -0.68
N THR A 122 -18.58 5.65 -0.81
CA THR A 122 -19.59 4.73 -0.28
C THR A 122 -20.26 4.01 -1.43
N PHE A 123 -20.29 2.68 -1.36
CA PHE A 123 -20.95 1.80 -2.31
C PHE A 123 -22.31 1.39 -1.76
N ASP A 124 -23.35 1.49 -2.59
CA ASP A 124 -24.69 1.02 -2.26
C ASP A 124 -24.91 -0.46 -2.58
N ALA A 125 -26.07 -0.99 -2.20
CA ALA A 125 -26.47 -2.38 -2.46
C ALA A 125 -26.56 -2.74 -3.96
N LEU A 126 -26.64 -1.74 -4.85
CA LEU A 126 -26.63 -1.92 -6.31
C LEU A 126 -25.21 -1.89 -6.88
N GLY A 127 -24.21 -1.68 -6.03
CA GLY A 127 -22.79 -1.60 -6.40
C GLY A 127 -22.39 -0.25 -6.98
N ARG A 128 -23.22 0.79 -6.88
CA ARG A 128 -22.90 2.14 -7.33
C ARG A 128 -22.12 2.88 -6.24
N ALA A 129 -21.21 3.76 -6.65
CA ALA A 129 -20.53 4.66 -5.74
C ALA A 129 -21.29 5.99 -5.63
N ASN A 130 -21.21 6.63 -4.47
CA ASN A 130 -21.87 7.92 -4.21
C ASN A 130 -21.40 9.07 -5.11
N THR A 131 -20.15 9.02 -5.59
CA THR A 131 -19.55 10.03 -6.47
C THR A 131 -18.37 9.42 -7.22
N ASP A 132 -18.01 10.03 -8.35
CA ASP A 132 -16.75 9.73 -9.01
C ASP A 132 -15.61 10.09 -8.06
N ASN A 133 -14.59 9.23 -8.00
CA ASN A 133 -13.45 9.46 -7.15
C ASN A 133 -12.17 8.96 -7.83
N THR A 134 -11.08 9.68 -7.62
CA THR A 134 -9.74 9.26 -8.04
C THR A 134 -8.85 9.14 -6.82
N ILE A 135 -8.34 7.93 -6.58
CA ILE A 135 -7.38 7.61 -5.53
C ILE A 135 -5.98 7.64 -6.15
N SER A 136 -5.05 8.36 -5.54
CA SER A 136 -3.65 8.44 -5.95
C SER A 136 -2.80 7.67 -4.95
N VAL A 137 -2.00 6.73 -5.46
CA VAL A 137 -1.08 5.88 -4.70
C VAL A 137 0.33 6.11 -5.27
N GLY A 138 1.12 6.97 -4.63
CA GLY A 138 2.35 7.46 -5.21
C GLY A 138 2.10 8.17 -6.54
N PHE A 139 2.66 7.65 -7.63
CA PHE A 139 2.49 8.14 -8.99
C PHE A 139 1.35 7.44 -9.75
N ARG A 140 0.82 6.35 -9.21
CA ARG A 140 -0.30 5.59 -9.80
C ARG A 140 -1.66 6.14 -9.39
N ARG A 141 -2.66 5.90 -10.22
CA ARG A 141 -4.03 6.41 -10.00
C ARG A 141 -5.07 5.32 -10.21
N ILE A 142 -6.09 5.30 -9.36
CA ILE A 142 -7.26 4.44 -9.46
C ILE A 142 -8.48 5.35 -9.60
N SER A 143 -9.22 5.20 -10.69
CA SER A 143 -10.49 5.91 -10.88
C SER A 143 -11.67 5.00 -10.60
N ILE A 144 -12.68 5.57 -9.93
CA ILE A 144 -13.96 4.93 -9.58
C ILE A 144 -15.08 5.69 -10.30
N VAL A 145 -15.89 4.97 -11.07
CA VAL A 145 -17.06 5.52 -11.75
C VAL A 145 -18.29 5.43 -10.83
N ALA A 146 -18.94 6.55 -10.52
CA ALA A 146 -20.08 6.64 -9.62
C ALA A 146 -21.21 5.69 -10.02
N ALA A 147 -21.63 5.78 -11.28
CA ALA A 147 -22.83 5.10 -11.78
C ALA A 147 -22.76 3.57 -11.68
N THR A 148 -21.56 2.99 -11.67
CA THR A 148 -21.35 1.54 -11.69
C THR A 148 -20.51 1.02 -10.52
N GLY A 149 -19.86 1.91 -9.76
CA GLY A 149 -18.83 1.56 -8.78
C GLY A 149 -17.57 0.92 -9.39
N PHE A 150 -17.43 0.91 -10.72
CA PHE A 150 -16.32 0.25 -11.40
C PHE A 150 -15.00 0.96 -11.12
N SER A 151 -13.99 0.19 -10.70
CA SER A 151 -12.64 0.68 -10.39
C SER A 151 -11.57 0.12 -11.33
N TYR A 152 -10.75 1.01 -11.86
CA TYR A 152 -9.70 0.69 -12.84
C TYR A 152 -8.44 1.53 -12.63
N ASP A 153 -7.31 1.03 -13.15
CA ASP A 153 -6.04 1.76 -13.20
C ASP A 153 -6.15 2.87 -14.25
N SER A 154 -5.98 4.11 -13.81
CA SER A 154 -6.04 5.33 -14.62
C SER A 154 -4.70 6.08 -14.59
N THR A 155 -3.60 5.37 -14.34
CA THR A 155 -2.25 5.94 -14.35
C THR A 155 -1.93 6.48 -15.75
N PRO A 156 -1.50 7.75 -15.88
CA PRO A 156 -1.15 8.36 -17.17
C PRO A 156 0.13 7.81 -17.80
#